data_AF-A0A0C2UR44-F1
#
_entry.id   AF-A0A0C2UR44-F1
#
_cell.length_a   1.000
_cell.length_b   1.000
_cell.length_c   1.000
_cell.angle_alpha   90.00
_cell.angle_beta   90.00
_cell.angle_gamma   90.00
#
_symmetry.space_group_name_H-M   'P 1'
#
loop_
_entity.id
_entity.type
_entity.pdbx_description
1 polymer ?
#
loop_
_entity_poly.entity_id
_entity_poly.type
_entity_poly.pdbx_seq_one_letter_code
_entity_poly.pdbx_strand_id
1 'polypeptide(L)'
;MGLPEINLTFLNDIVSVPFHMHPAIVHFAVSLPIVILLIEIFNLFPRRRIVDIITVGLFGMLLFVMIAVYISGITDGKEAFELLDNKGQDALKSHKIFGTYIILFGFTLVALFKTLSLLTNKIYYKMLYIVILALFVAITLKQGKDGGELVNVYGVNVQKAKILEDELSLLQVKYDDLNSSFSALKAKEANATDINKSQDLNSTVQPIDANATKTLL
;
A
#
# COMPACT_ATOMS: atom_id res chain seq x y z
N MET A 1 -9.53 -6.85 24.97
CA MET A 1 -10.68 -7.69 25.38
C MET A 1 -10.59 -8.99 24.59
N GLY A 2 -10.52 -10.13 25.27
CA GLY A 2 -10.26 -11.43 24.64
C GLY A 2 -11.53 -12.06 24.07
N LEU A 3 -11.85 -11.75 22.82
CA LEU A 3 -12.80 -12.56 22.04
C LEU A 3 -12.11 -13.88 21.67
N PRO A 4 -12.80 -15.03 21.76
CA PRO A 4 -12.21 -16.30 21.36
C PRO A 4 -11.88 -16.29 19.87
N GLU A 5 -10.75 -16.88 19.49
CA GLU A 5 -10.33 -16.95 18.10
C GLU A 5 -11.20 -17.95 17.34
N ILE A 6 -11.86 -17.47 16.27
CA ILE A 6 -12.61 -18.30 15.33
C ILE A 6 -11.80 -18.34 14.03
N ASN A 7 -11.32 -19.52 13.67
CA ASN A 7 -10.61 -19.74 12.42
C ASN A 7 -11.52 -20.44 11.41
N LEU A 8 -11.79 -19.79 10.28
CA LEU A 8 -12.52 -20.37 9.15
C LEU A 8 -11.54 -21.16 8.27
N THR A 9 -10.95 -22.22 8.82
CA THR A 9 -9.88 -22.99 8.16
C THR A 9 -10.28 -23.55 6.81
N PHE A 10 -11.56 -23.90 6.64
CA PHE A 10 -12.11 -24.37 5.37
C PHE A 10 -11.99 -23.34 4.23
N LEU A 11 -11.87 -22.04 4.52
CA LEU A 11 -11.71 -20.98 3.51
C LEU A 11 -10.25 -20.77 3.09
N ASN A 12 -9.28 -21.28 3.85
CA ASN A 12 -7.86 -20.98 3.64
C ASN A 12 -7.31 -21.61 2.35
N ASP A 13 -7.91 -22.72 1.90
CA ASP A 13 -7.41 -23.52 0.78
C ASP A 13 -8.17 -23.28 -0.52
N ILE A 14 -9.18 -22.40 -0.52
CA ILE A 14 -10.14 -22.29 -1.63
C ILE A 14 -9.60 -21.41 -2.77
N VAL A 15 -8.81 -20.37 -2.47
CA VAL A 15 -8.33 -19.42 -3.48
C VAL A 15 -6.98 -18.82 -3.08
N SER A 16 -5.97 -18.94 -3.96
CA SER A 16 -4.76 -18.12 -3.88
C SER A 16 -5.07 -16.72 -4.43
N VAL A 17 -5.19 -15.75 -3.53
CA VAL A 17 -5.41 -14.35 -3.90
C VAL A 17 -4.05 -13.67 -4.07
N PRO A 18 -3.85 -12.85 -5.12
CA PRO A 18 -2.63 -12.06 -5.27
C PRO A 18 -2.36 -11.17 -4.06
N PHE A 19 -1.08 -10.91 -3.78
CA PHE A 19 -0.65 -10.02 -2.70
C PHE A 19 -1.20 -8.60 -2.87
N HIS A 20 -1.43 -7.92 -1.75
CA HIS A 20 -1.93 -6.53 -1.69
C HIS A 20 -3.32 -6.31 -2.27
N MET A 21 -4.08 -7.38 -2.52
CA MET A 21 -5.47 -7.27 -2.91
C MET A 21 -6.37 -6.88 -1.74
N HIS A 22 -5.94 -7.16 -0.49
CA HIS A 22 -6.78 -6.94 0.68
C HIS A 22 -7.26 -5.48 0.82
N PRO A 23 -6.38 -4.44 0.75
CA PRO A 23 -6.84 -3.06 0.85
C PRO A 23 -7.88 -2.70 -0.21
N ALA A 24 -7.68 -3.11 -1.47
CA ALA A 24 -8.62 -2.82 -2.55
C ALA A 24 -10.01 -3.44 -2.29
N ILE A 25 -10.04 -4.71 -1.87
CA ILE A 25 -11.29 -5.42 -1.58
C ILE A 25 -11.98 -4.83 -0.32
N VAL A 26 -11.21 -4.41 0.68
CA VAL A 26 -11.74 -3.75 1.90
C VAL A 26 -12.52 -2.48 1.57
N HIS A 27 -12.10 -1.68 0.58
CA HIS A 27 -12.87 -0.49 0.16
C HIS A 27 -14.28 -0.85 -0.29
N PHE A 28 -14.46 -1.97 -1.00
CA PHE A 28 -15.78 -2.47 -1.37
C PHE A 28 -16.57 -2.96 -0.16
N ALA A 29 -15.93 -3.70 0.75
CA ALA A 29 -16.57 -4.21 1.97
C ALA A 29 -17.08 -3.08 2.88
N VAL A 30 -16.39 -1.94 2.91
CA VAL A 30 -16.78 -0.76 3.70
C VAL A 30 -17.82 0.10 2.98
N SER A 31 -17.69 0.30 1.66
CA SER A 31 -18.59 1.17 0.90
C SER A 31 -19.96 0.54 0.60
N LEU A 32 -20.03 -0.77 0.35
CA LEU A 32 -21.28 -1.42 -0.01
C LEU A 32 -22.38 -1.30 1.06
N PRO A 33 -22.10 -1.54 2.36
CA PRO A 33 -23.09 -1.34 3.42
C PRO A 33 -23.63 0.10 3.47
N ILE A 34 -22.79 1.09 3.16
CA ILE A 34 -23.19 2.51 3.10
C ILE A 34 -24.16 2.73 1.93
N VAL A 35 -23.84 2.21 0.76
CA VAL A 35 -24.71 2.30 -0.42
C VAL A 35 -26.05 1.61 -0.15
N ILE A 36 -26.04 0.42 0.45
CA ILE A 36 -27.26 -0.30 0.84
C ILE A 36 -28.09 0.55 1.82
N LEU A 37 -27.45 1.12 2.86
CA LEU A 37 -28.13 1.96 3.84
C LEU A 37 -28.80 3.17 3.20
N LEU A 38 -28.11 3.87 2.29
CA LEU A 38 -28.67 5.01 1.58
C LEU A 38 -29.89 4.60 0.76
N ILE A 39 -29.79 3.52 -0.02
CA ILE A 39 -30.91 3.00 -0.82
C ILE A 39 -32.11 2.65 0.07
N GLU A 40 -31.88 2.05 1.23
CA GLU A 40 -32.94 1.64 2.16
C GLU A 40 -33.64 2.82 2.83
N ILE A 41 -32.88 3.85 3.22
CA ILE A 41 -33.43 5.11 3.72
C ILE A 41 -34.31 5.75 2.64
N PHE A 42 -33.83 5.82 1.40
CA PHE A 42 -34.64 6.34 0.29
C PHE A 42 -35.87 5.47 0.01
N ASN A 43 -35.79 4.16 0.21
CA ASN A 43 -36.90 3.21 0.01
C ASN A 43 -37.87 3.13 1.21
N LEU A 44 -37.65 3.90 2.28
CA LEU A 44 -38.48 3.86 3.47
C LEU A 44 -39.92 4.36 3.19
N PHE A 45 -40.04 5.41 2.37
CA PHE A 45 -41.32 6.01 1.99
C PHE A 45 -41.98 5.39 0.76
N PRO A 46 -41.33 5.31 -0.43
CA PRO A 46 -41.99 4.83 -1.65
C PRO A 46 -42.16 3.31 -1.68
N ARG A 47 -41.52 2.56 -0.76
CA ARG A 47 -41.66 1.10 -0.54
C ARG A 47 -41.73 0.28 -1.84
N ARG A 48 -40.82 0.56 -2.76
CA ARG A 48 -40.80 -0.09 -4.08
C ARG A 48 -40.18 -1.47 -3.94
N ARG A 49 -40.93 -2.51 -4.30
CA ARG A 49 -40.46 -3.91 -4.26
C ARG A 49 -39.18 -4.14 -5.07
N ILE A 50 -39.01 -3.45 -6.20
CA ILE A 50 -37.78 -3.53 -7.02
C ILE A 50 -36.54 -3.14 -6.21
N VAL A 51 -36.66 -2.15 -5.32
CA VAL A 51 -35.54 -1.68 -4.51
C VAL A 51 -35.19 -2.72 -3.44
N ASP A 52 -36.19 -3.40 -2.88
CA ASP A 52 -35.94 -4.51 -1.96
C ASP A 52 -35.19 -5.66 -2.64
N ILE A 53 -35.52 -6.00 -3.89
CA ILE A 53 -34.78 -7.02 -4.67
C ILE A 53 -33.34 -6.58 -4.91
N ILE A 54 -33.12 -5.32 -5.33
CA ILE A 54 -31.78 -4.77 -5.55
C ILE A 54 -30.95 -4.84 -4.27
N THR A 55 -31.51 -4.42 -3.13
CA THR A 55 -30.80 -4.44 -1.84
C THR A 55 -30.45 -5.86 -1.41
N VAL A 56 -31.32 -6.85 -1.62
CA VAL A 56 -31.00 -8.28 -1.36
C VAL A 56 -29.86 -8.75 -2.26
N GLY A 57 -29.87 -8.38 -3.54
CA GLY A 57 -28.75 -8.66 -4.45
C GLY A 57 -27.42 -8.04 -3.97
N LEU A 58 -27.46 -6.78 -3.50
CA LEU A 58 -26.30 -6.10 -2.93
C LEU A 58 -25.81 -6.77 -1.63
N PHE A 59 -26.71 -7.31 -0.80
CA PHE A 59 -26.32 -8.13 0.36
C PHE A 59 -25.62 -9.42 -0.05
N GLY A 60 -26.09 -10.08 -1.11
CA GLY A 60 -25.42 -11.24 -1.69
C GLY A 60 -24.01 -10.88 -2.15
N MET A 61 -23.86 -9.78 -2.89
CA MET A 61 -22.55 -9.28 -3.32
C MET A 61 -21.65 -8.91 -2.13
N LEU A 62 -22.20 -8.25 -1.11
CA LEU A 62 -21.49 -7.92 0.13
C LEU A 62 -20.94 -9.18 0.82
N LEU A 63 -21.72 -10.27 0.87
CA LEU A 63 -21.24 -11.54 1.43
C LEU A 63 -20.01 -12.06 0.68
N PHE A 64 -20.05 -12.10 -0.65
CA PHE A 64 -18.91 -12.52 -1.46
C PHE A 64 -17.69 -11.62 -1.25
N VAL A 65 -17.89 -10.30 -1.20
CA VAL A 65 -16.81 -9.34 -0.93
C VAL A 65 -16.22 -9.55 0.46
N MET A 66 -17.04 -9.78 1.49
CA MET A 66 -16.59 -10.04 2.86
C MET A 66 -15.78 -11.35 2.97
N ILE A 67 -16.17 -12.40 2.24
CA ILE A 67 -15.39 -13.63 2.13
C ILE A 67 -14.05 -13.34 1.44
N ALA A 68 -14.05 -12.57 0.35
CA ALA A 68 -12.82 -12.18 -0.34
C ALA A 68 -11.89 -11.33 0.54
N VAL A 69 -12.43 -10.43 1.36
CA VAL A 69 -11.68 -9.67 2.38
C VAL A 69 -11.02 -10.62 3.38
N TYR A 70 -11.75 -11.61 3.89
CA TYR A 70 -11.19 -12.57 4.83
C TYR A 70 -10.03 -13.37 4.23
N ILE A 71 -10.22 -13.93 3.03
CA ILE A 71 -9.19 -14.74 2.35
C ILE A 71 -7.96 -13.87 2.04
N SER A 72 -8.15 -12.72 1.40
CA SER A 72 -7.04 -11.79 1.09
C SER A 72 -6.34 -11.29 2.34
N GLY A 73 -7.07 -11.07 3.45
CA GLY A 73 -6.50 -10.62 4.72
C GLY A 73 -5.68 -11.69 5.43
N ILE A 74 -6.01 -12.98 5.25
CA ILE A 74 -5.16 -14.07 5.73
C ILE A 74 -3.85 -14.13 4.95
N THR A 75 -3.92 -14.00 3.63
CA THR A 75 -2.72 -13.99 2.78
C THR A 75 -1.80 -12.83 3.16
N ASP A 76 -2.29 -11.60 3.10
CA ASP A 76 -1.48 -10.40 3.41
C ASP A 76 -1.05 -10.38 4.89
N GLY A 77 -1.90 -10.87 5.80
CA GLY A 77 -1.61 -10.94 7.23
C GLY A 77 -0.51 -11.94 7.59
N LYS A 78 -0.44 -13.10 6.93
CA LYS A 78 0.63 -14.09 7.17
C LYS A 78 2.01 -13.55 6.79
N GLU A 79 2.10 -12.90 5.63
CA GLU A 79 3.35 -12.30 5.15
C GLU A 79 3.79 -11.13 6.05
N ALA A 80 2.85 -10.29 6.47
CA ALA A 80 3.16 -9.16 7.34
C ALA A 80 3.50 -9.58 8.79
N PHE A 81 3.02 -10.75 9.25
CA PHE A 81 3.07 -11.13 10.66
C PHE A 81 4.49 -11.15 11.24
N GLU A 82 5.42 -11.77 10.52
CA GLU A 82 6.82 -11.90 10.98
C GLU A 82 7.59 -10.57 10.93
N LEU A 83 7.11 -9.63 10.12
CA LEU A 83 7.72 -8.31 9.94
C LEU A 83 7.23 -7.26 10.95
N LEU A 84 6.14 -7.56 11.67
CA LEU A 84 5.54 -6.69 12.68
C LEU A 84 6.23 -6.86 14.05
N ASP A 85 6.30 -5.77 14.81
CA ASP A 85 6.67 -5.83 16.23
C ASP A 85 5.55 -6.48 17.07
N ASN A 86 5.81 -6.78 18.35
CA ASN A 86 4.83 -7.44 19.22
C ASN A 86 3.48 -6.70 19.26
N LYS A 87 3.50 -5.37 19.28
CA LYS A 87 2.27 -4.56 19.27
C LYS A 87 1.53 -4.67 17.94
N GLY A 88 2.24 -4.65 16.82
CA GLY A 88 1.68 -4.85 15.49
C GLY A 88 1.08 -6.24 15.30
N GLN A 89 1.74 -7.27 15.82
CA GLN A 89 1.21 -8.65 15.79
C GLN A 89 -0.08 -8.79 16.61
N ASP A 90 -0.13 -8.19 17.80
CA ASP A 90 -1.33 -8.20 18.64
C ASP A 90 -2.47 -7.40 18.01
N ALA A 91 -2.16 -6.24 17.43
CA ALA A 91 -3.11 -5.45 16.66
C ALA A 91 -3.66 -6.24 15.45
N LEU A 92 -2.81 -6.99 14.75
CA LEU A 92 -3.17 -7.79 13.58
C LEU A 92 -4.08 -8.96 13.97
N LYS A 93 -3.76 -9.66 15.05
CA LYS A 93 -4.63 -10.71 15.61
C LYS A 93 -5.98 -10.15 16.02
N SER A 94 -5.99 -9.02 16.75
CA SER A 94 -7.24 -8.38 17.17
C SER A 94 -8.07 -7.93 15.98
N HIS A 95 -7.43 -7.36 14.96
CA HIS A 95 -8.08 -6.92 13.73
C HIS A 95 -8.71 -8.10 12.97
N LYS A 96 -7.96 -9.19 12.79
CA LYS A 96 -8.44 -10.44 12.20
C LYS A 96 -9.64 -11.00 12.96
N ILE A 97 -9.52 -11.14 14.28
CA ILE A 97 -10.58 -11.69 15.13
C ILE A 97 -11.84 -10.84 15.00
N PHE A 98 -11.73 -9.51 15.20
CA PHE A 98 -12.89 -8.64 15.13
C PHE A 98 -13.54 -8.64 13.73
N GLY A 99 -12.73 -8.68 12.67
CA GLY A 99 -13.20 -8.86 11.29
C GLY A 99 -14.02 -10.13 11.10
N THR A 100 -13.55 -11.27 11.62
CA THR A 100 -14.29 -12.54 11.59
C THR A 100 -15.64 -12.42 12.31
N TYR A 101 -15.71 -11.74 13.45
CA TYR A 101 -16.97 -11.52 14.17
C TYR A 101 -17.96 -10.65 13.38
N ILE A 102 -17.48 -9.63 12.69
CA ILE A 102 -18.32 -8.80 11.82
C ILE A 102 -18.91 -9.65 10.69
N ILE A 103 -18.12 -10.54 10.08
CA ILE A 103 -18.58 -11.44 9.00
C ILE A 103 -19.59 -12.45 9.54
N LEU A 104 -19.30 -13.13 10.65
CA LEU A 104 -20.16 -14.23 11.12
C LEU A 104 -21.41 -13.75 11.86
N PHE A 105 -21.26 -12.78 12.76
CA PHE A 105 -22.35 -12.34 13.61
C PHE A 105 -22.95 -11.03 13.11
N GLY A 106 -22.13 -10.05 12.74
CA GLY A 106 -22.59 -8.75 12.27
C GLY A 106 -23.44 -8.88 11.01
N PHE A 107 -22.90 -9.49 9.95
CA PHE A 107 -23.61 -9.69 8.69
C PHE A 107 -24.86 -10.56 8.87
N THR A 108 -24.75 -11.68 9.59
CA THR A 108 -25.89 -12.58 9.85
C THR A 108 -27.02 -11.86 10.58
N LEU A 109 -26.70 -11.04 11.58
CA LEU A 109 -27.69 -10.24 12.30
C LEU A 109 -28.41 -9.27 11.36
N VAL A 110 -27.67 -8.53 10.54
CA VAL A 110 -28.26 -7.59 9.59
C VAL A 110 -29.12 -8.32 8.56
N ALA A 111 -28.63 -9.44 8.00
CA ALA A 111 -29.35 -10.25 7.02
C ALA A 111 -30.63 -10.87 7.60
N LEU A 112 -30.60 -11.30 8.86
CA LEU A 112 -31.77 -11.78 9.60
C LEU A 112 -32.83 -10.69 9.71
N PHE A 113 -32.44 -9.49 10.15
CA PHE A 113 -33.37 -8.37 10.29
C PHE A 113 -33.87 -7.85 8.95
N LYS A 114 -33.05 -7.89 7.89
CA LYS A 114 -33.51 -7.64 6.51
C LYS A 114 -34.61 -8.63 6.13
N THR A 115 -34.38 -9.92 6.32
CA THR A 115 -35.37 -10.97 6.02
C THR A 115 -36.66 -10.76 6.82
N LEU A 116 -36.56 -10.48 8.11
CA LEU A 116 -37.72 -10.20 8.96
C LEU A 116 -38.50 -8.95 8.50
N SER A 117 -37.79 -7.90 8.06
CA SER A 117 -38.42 -6.68 7.53
C SER A 117 -39.22 -6.94 6.25
N LEU A 118 -38.78 -7.89 5.40
CA LEU A 118 -39.47 -8.28 4.17
C LEU A 118 -40.70 -9.15 4.45
N LEU A 119 -40.63 -10.05 5.44
CA LEU A 119 -41.72 -10.98 5.76
C LEU A 119 -42.91 -10.31 6.45
N THR A 120 -42.66 -9.29 7.27
CA THR A 120 -43.66 -8.76 8.19
C THR A 120 -44.48 -7.60 7.62
N ASN A 121 -44.04 -6.93 6.54
CA ASN A 121 -44.67 -5.75 5.93
C ASN A 121 -44.93 -4.56 6.88
N LYS A 122 -44.52 -4.61 8.15
CA LYS A 122 -44.76 -3.55 9.13
C LYS A 122 -43.58 -2.58 9.20
N ILE A 123 -43.88 -1.28 9.21
CA ILE A 123 -42.89 -0.21 9.14
C ILE A 123 -41.86 -0.24 10.28
N TYR A 124 -42.26 -0.67 11.48
CA TYR A 124 -41.36 -0.70 12.63
C TYR A 124 -40.23 -1.73 12.48
N TYR A 125 -40.46 -2.87 11.81
CA TYR A 125 -39.38 -3.81 11.51
C TYR A 125 -38.41 -3.26 10.48
N LYS A 126 -38.90 -2.46 9.52
CA LYS A 126 -38.04 -1.76 8.55
C LYS A 126 -37.19 -0.69 9.24
N MET A 127 -37.77 0.09 10.16
CA MET A 127 -37.03 1.06 10.97
C MET A 127 -35.95 0.38 11.83
N LEU A 128 -36.30 -0.71 12.51
CA LEU A 128 -35.36 -1.49 13.33
C LEU A 128 -34.21 -2.04 12.48
N TYR A 129 -34.52 -2.60 11.31
CA TYR A 129 -33.51 -3.05 10.36
C TYR A 129 -32.58 -1.91 9.93
N ILE A 130 -33.10 -0.72 9.59
CA ILE A 130 -32.27 0.44 9.20
C ILE A 130 -31.33 0.84 10.34
N VAL A 131 -31.80 0.86 11.59
CA VAL A 131 -30.96 1.16 12.76
C VAL A 131 -29.83 0.14 12.91
N ILE A 132 -30.16 -1.16 12.77
CA ILE A 132 -29.16 -2.25 12.85
C ILE A 132 -28.15 -2.15 11.70
N LEU A 133 -28.61 -1.84 10.49
CA LEU A 133 -27.73 -1.63 9.33
C LEU A 133 -26.83 -0.40 9.53
N ALA A 134 -27.35 0.69 10.09
CA ALA A 134 -26.54 1.88 10.40
C ALA A 134 -25.47 1.58 11.45
N LEU A 135 -25.80 0.79 12.48
CA LEU A 135 -24.82 0.32 13.46
C LEU A 135 -23.77 -0.58 12.81
N PHE A 136 -24.17 -1.48 11.92
CA PHE A 136 -23.26 -2.32 11.16
C PHE A 136 -22.29 -1.47 10.31
N VAL A 137 -22.80 -0.46 9.60
CA VAL A 137 -21.97 0.51 8.85
C VAL A 137 -20.96 1.21 9.76
N ALA A 138 -21.37 1.67 10.94
CA ALA A 138 -20.46 2.32 11.89
C ALA A 138 -19.35 1.37 12.36
N ILE A 139 -19.70 0.10 12.62
CA ILE A 139 -18.75 -0.94 13.02
C ILE A 139 -17.78 -1.28 11.87
N THR A 140 -18.25 -1.40 10.62
CA THR A 140 -17.38 -1.68 9.47
C THR A 140 -16.46 -0.50 9.15
N LEU A 141 -16.92 0.74 9.31
CA LEU A 141 -16.08 1.94 9.20
C LEU A 141 -14.97 1.94 10.25
N LYS A 142 -15.31 1.61 11.51
CA LYS A 142 -14.30 1.44 12.56
C LYS A 142 -13.29 0.36 12.20
N GLN A 143 -13.74 -0.80 11.72
CA GLN A 143 -12.85 -1.88 11.27
C GLN A 143 -11.91 -1.41 10.14
N GLY A 144 -12.43 -0.65 9.17
CA GLY A 144 -11.61 -0.06 8.11
C GLY A 144 -10.57 0.92 8.65
N LYS A 145 -10.92 1.76 9.62
CA LYS A 145 -9.98 2.65 10.31
C LYS A 145 -8.90 1.88 11.05
N ASP A 146 -9.27 0.88 11.84
CA ASP A 146 -8.34 0.06 12.62
C ASP A 146 -7.37 -0.71 11.69
N GLY A 147 -7.85 -1.18 10.53
CA GLY A 147 -7.00 -1.79 9.51
C GLY A 147 -6.05 -0.80 8.85
N GLY A 148 -6.50 0.43 8.59
CA GLY A 148 -5.65 1.51 8.09
C GLY A 148 -4.56 1.92 9.10
N GLU A 149 -4.89 1.97 10.39
CA GLU A 149 -3.90 2.21 11.45
C GLU A 149 -2.87 1.07 11.50
N LEU A 150 -3.31 -0.17 11.28
CA LEU A 150 -2.42 -1.32 11.24
C LEU A 150 -1.32 -1.18 10.19
N VAL A 151 -1.67 -0.75 8.99
CA VAL A 151 -0.71 -0.56 7.89
C VAL A 151 0.15 0.70 8.10
N ASN A 152 -0.44 1.79 8.58
CA ASN A 152 0.25 3.09 8.65
C ASN A 152 1.14 3.25 9.89
N VAL A 153 0.76 2.63 11.02
CA VAL A 153 1.46 2.77 12.31
C VAL A 153 2.35 1.56 12.59
N TYR A 154 1.84 0.35 12.36
CA TYR A 154 2.53 -0.88 12.75
C TYR A 154 3.20 -1.61 11.58
N GLY A 155 2.57 -1.61 10.40
CA GLY A 155 3.12 -2.18 9.17
C GLY A 155 4.48 -1.57 8.90
N VAL A 156 5.44 -2.39 8.44
CA VAL A 156 6.85 -2.02 8.22
C VAL A 156 6.91 -0.63 7.62
N ASN A 157 7.20 0.31 8.51
CA ASN A 157 6.74 1.68 8.45
C ASN A 157 6.72 2.21 7.01
N VAL A 158 5.54 2.35 6.38
CA VAL A 158 5.44 2.97 5.04
C VAL A 158 6.11 4.34 5.04
N GLN A 159 6.16 4.99 6.20
CA GLN A 159 6.95 6.18 6.45
C GLN A 159 8.46 5.93 6.49
N LYS A 160 8.98 4.85 7.10
CA LYS A 160 10.41 4.50 6.97
C LYS A 160 10.76 4.07 5.55
N ALA A 161 9.91 3.30 4.87
CA ALA A 161 10.14 2.92 3.48
C ALA A 161 10.23 4.15 2.58
N LYS A 162 9.32 5.12 2.76
CA LYS A 162 9.36 6.41 2.06
C LYS A 162 10.59 7.24 2.41
N ILE A 163 10.96 7.32 3.69
CA ILE A 163 12.19 8.00 4.13
C ILE A 163 13.43 7.32 3.53
N LEU A 164 13.47 5.98 3.49
CA LEU A 164 14.58 5.22 2.94
C LEU A 164 14.67 5.38 1.42
N GLU A 165 13.52 5.45 0.73
CA GLU A 165 13.45 5.72 -0.71
C GLU A 165 13.92 7.15 -1.03
N ASP A 166 13.47 8.14 -0.25
CA ASP A 166 13.93 9.53 -0.36
C ASP A 166 15.45 9.63 -0.10
N GLU A 167 15.98 8.98 0.95
CA GLU A 167 17.43 8.93 1.24
C GLU A 167 18.23 8.21 0.15
N LEU A 168 17.72 7.10 -0.37
CA LEU A 168 18.37 6.32 -1.43
C LEU A 168 18.43 7.14 -2.73
N SER A 169 17.38 7.89 -3.05
CA SER A 169 17.38 8.81 -4.19
C SER A 169 18.42 9.92 -4.03
N LEU A 170 18.55 10.48 -2.83
CA LEU A 170 19.50 11.56 -2.54
C LEU A 170 20.94 11.05 -2.57
N LEU A 171 21.17 9.81 -2.13
CA LEU A 171 22.46 9.16 -2.20
C LEU A 171 22.87 8.83 -3.65
N GLN A 172 21.91 8.39 -4.48
CA GLN A 172 22.11 8.16 -5.91
C GLN A 172 22.58 9.44 -6.63
N VAL A 173 21.90 10.58 -6.36
CA VAL A 173 22.28 11.88 -6.92
C VAL A 173 23.70 12.28 -6.51
N LYS A 174 24.08 12.09 -5.23
CA LYS A 174 25.44 12.40 -4.76
C LYS A 174 26.50 11.49 -5.39
N TYR A 175 26.18 10.21 -5.57
CA TYR A 175 27.07 9.26 -6.24
C TYR A 175 27.32 9.66 -7.70
N ASP A 176 26.26 10.02 -8.44
CA ASP A 176 26.37 10.42 -9.84
C ASP A 176 27.15 11.73 -10.01
N ASP A 177 26.95 12.71 -9.12
CA ASP A 177 27.72 13.97 -9.10
C ASP A 177 29.20 13.74 -8.78
N LEU A 178 29.49 12.89 -7.78
CA LEU A 178 30.86 12.54 -7.42
C LEU A 178 31.57 11.78 -8.55
N ASN A 179 30.88 10.85 -9.19
CA ASN A 179 31.43 10.08 -10.32
C ASN A 179 31.68 10.96 -11.54
N SER A 180 30.79 11.93 -11.81
CA SER A 180 30.97 12.93 -12.87
C SER A 180 32.16 13.84 -12.59
N SER A 181 32.27 14.33 -11.35
CA SER A 181 33.39 15.16 -10.90
C SER A 181 34.73 14.41 -10.95
N PHE A 182 34.76 13.15 -10.50
CA PHE A 182 35.93 12.29 -10.57
C PHE A 182 36.36 12.04 -12.02
N SER A 183 35.41 11.76 -12.92
CA SER A 183 35.67 11.58 -14.35
C SER A 183 36.22 12.85 -15.00
N ALA A 184 35.68 14.02 -14.64
CA ALA A 184 36.17 15.30 -15.13
C ALA A 184 37.59 15.64 -14.62
N LEU A 185 37.90 15.30 -13.37
CA LEU A 185 39.25 15.44 -12.82
C LEU A 185 40.24 14.51 -13.51
N LYS A 186 39.87 13.24 -13.72
CA LYS A 186 40.70 12.26 -14.44
C LYS A 186 40.97 12.70 -15.88
N ALA A 187 39.97 13.28 -16.56
CA ALA A 187 40.15 13.84 -17.89
C ALA A 187 41.07 15.08 -17.91
N LYS A 188 40.99 15.94 -16.89
CA LYS A 188 41.92 17.08 -16.73
C LYS A 188 43.35 16.63 -16.41
N GLU A 189 43.52 15.60 -15.61
CA GLU A 189 44.83 15.02 -15.28
C GLU A 189 45.48 14.36 -16.51
N ALA A 190 44.69 13.64 -17.31
CA ALA A 190 45.15 13.10 -18.60
C ALA A 190 45.61 14.21 -19.57
N ASN A 191 44.87 15.32 -19.66
CA ASN A 191 45.23 16.47 -20.50
C ASN A 191 46.42 17.28 -19.94
N ALA A 192 46.61 17.34 -18.61
CA ALA A 192 47.74 18.02 -17.99
C ALA A 192 49.07 17.25 -18.19
N THR A 193 48.99 15.94 -18.39
CA THR A 193 50.18 15.10 -18.63
C THR A 193 50.73 15.26 -20.06
N ASP A 194 49.89 15.66 -21.03
CA ASP A 194 50.33 15.96 -22.40
C ASP A 194 50.98 17.35 -22.57
N ILE A 195 50.69 18.32 -21.69
CA ILE A 195 51.27 19.68 -21.78
C ILE A 195 52.74 19.71 -21.33
N ASN A 196 53.16 18.82 -20.44
CA ASN A 196 54.56 18.75 -19.97
C ASN A 196 55.53 18.04 -20.94
N LYS A 197 55.06 17.54 -22.09
CA LYS A 197 55.92 16.92 -23.12
C LYS A 197 56.30 17.85 -24.27
N SER A 198 55.82 19.10 -24.29
CA SER A 198 56.03 20.04 -25.40
C SER A 198 56.95 21.22 -25.10
N GLN A 199 57.69 21.21 -23.99
CA GLN A 199 58.63 22.28 -23.64
C GLN A 199 60.12 21.89 -23.65
N ASP A 200 60.47 20.78 -24.30
CA ASP A 200 61.86 20.50 -24.64
C ASP A 200 61.94 20.15 -26.13
N LEU A 201 62.92 20.73 -26.83
CA LEU A 201 63.20 20.68 -28.28
C LEU A 201 62.57 21.81 -29.11
N ASN A 202 63.16 23.02 -29.06
CA ASN A 202 63.75 23.61 -30.28
C ASN A 202 64.59 24.87 -29.98
N SER A 203 65.91 24.71 -29.88
CA SER A 203 66.85 25.74 -30.35
C SER A 203 68.15 25.08 -30.77
N THR A 204 68.12 24.48 -31.96
CA THR A 204 69.27 23.98 -32.70
C THR A 204 70.25 25.11 -32.96
N VAL A 205 71.44 24.97 -32.36
CA VAL A 205 72.65 25.74 -32.65
C VAL A 205 73.08 25.45 -34.09
N GLN A 206 73.23 26.50 -34.91
CA GLN A 206 73.93 26.41 -36.19
C GLN A 206 75.45 26.35 -35.98
N PRO A 207 76.21 25.56 -36.78
CA PRO A 207 77.65 25.50 -36.67
C PRO A 207 78.31 26.76 -37.26
N ILE A 208 79.32 27.25 -36.55
CA ILE A 208 80.12 28.44 -36.86
C ILE A 208 81.09 28.14 -38.00
N ASP A 209 81.12 29.06 -38.96
CA ASP A 209 82.02 29.12 -40.11
C ASP A 209 83.49 29.25 -39.66
N ALA A 210 84.34 28.35 -40.13
CA ALA A 210 85.77 28.30 -39.83
C ALA A 210 86.56 29.06 -40.88
N ASN A 211 86.81 30.36 -40.70
CA ASN A 211 87.92 31.01 -41.40
C ASN A 211 88.37 32.33 -40.75
N ALA A 212 89.37 32.28 -39.87
CA ALA A 212 90.29 33.41 -39.61
C ALA A 212 91.46 32.99 -38.70
N THR A 213 92.56 32.51 -39.29
CA THR A 213 93.88 32.68 -38.63
C THR A 213 94.88 33.18 -39.68
N LYS A 214 95.06 34.50 -39.68
CA LYS A 214 96.33 35.19 -40.00
C LYS A 214 97.44 34.45 -39.24
N THR A 215 98.68 34.29 -39.68
CA THR A 215 99.68 35.36 -39.72
C THR A 215 101.06 34.81 -40.19
N LEU A 216 101.86 35.71 -40.79
CA LEU A 216 103.32 35.87 -40.67
C LEU A 216 104.28 34.97 -41.48
N LEU A 217 105.05 35.70 -42.31
CA LEU A 217 106.45 35.52 -42.76
C LEU A 217 106.73 34.45 -43.84
#